data_AF-A0A452QSU7-F1
#
_entry.id   AF-A0A452QSU7-F1
#
_cell.length_a   1.000
_cell.length_b   1.000
_cell.length_c   1.000
_cell.angle_alpha   90.00
_cell.angle_beta   90.00
_cell.angle_gamma   90.00
#
_symmetry.space_group_name_H-M   'P 1'
#
loop_
_entity.id
_entity.type
_entity.pdbx_description
1 polymer ?
#
loop_
_entity_poly.entity_id
_entity_poly.type
_entity_poly.pdbx_seq_one_letter_code
_entity_poly.pdbx_strand_id
1 'polypeptide(L)'
;MIALNKINLEFAKNSLTSSWQGKLIIQGCLLCDITLWSSYSTSVPTQLPHELDFKYVMKVSSLKKRLPEAAFRKQNYLEQKVCCQDMCFRMYEVELSNKQGEKIDKLTEYIKNKQLALIKCLEDRGFFILFTSSALIPETSKDNFLENLSTWVTFIPCIPSSR
;
A
#
# COMPACT_ATOMS: atom_id res chain seq x y z
N MET A 1 -10.09 -26.00 -3.53
CA MET A 1 -9.97 -25.00 -2.43
C MET A 1 -9.50 -23.60 -2.90
N ILE A 2 -9.42 -23.31 -4.22
CA ILE A 2 -8.92 -22.01 -4.75
C ILE A 2 -10.06 -21.00 -5.02
N ALA A 3 -11.30 -21.46 -5.22
CA ALA A 3 -12.44 -20.60 -5.60
C ALA A 3 -13.01 -19.75 -4.44
N LEU A 4 -12.93 -20.25 -3.19
CA LEU A 4 -13.51 -19.56 -2.02
C LEU A 4 -12.79 -18.23 -1.70
N ASN A 5 -11.48 -18.15 -1.89
CA ASN A 5 -10.74 -16.89 -1.73
C ASN A 5 -11.08 -15.88 -2.82
N LYS A 6 -11.36 -16.33 -4.03
CA LYS A 6 -11.65 -15.44 -5.16
C LYS A 6 -13.03 -14.79 -5.05
N ILE A 7 -14.03 -15.54 -4.58
CA ILE A 7 -15.40 -15.04 -4.34
C ILE A 7 -15.45 -14.09 -3.13
N ASN A 8 -14.73 -14.39 -2.04
CA ASN A 8 -14.61 -13.46 -0.91
C ASN A 8 -13.82 -12.19 -1.27
N LEU A 9 -12.83 -12.30 -2.16
CA LEU A 9 -12.10 -11.14 -2.69
C LEU A 9 -13.02 -10.23 -3.51
N GLU A 10 -13.90 -10.79 -4.34
CA GLU A 10 -14.93 -10.02 -5.05
C GLU A 10 -15.93 -9.38 -4.09
N PHE A 11 -16.38 -10.11 -3.06
CA PHE A 11 -17.33 -9.58 -2.08
C PHE A 11 -16.73 -8.47 -1.19
N ALA A 12 -15.46 -8.60 -0.77
CA ALA A 12 -14.74 -7.55 -0.06
C ALA A 12 -14.46 -6.33 -0.97
N LYS A 13 -14.15 -6.57 -2.26
CA LYS A 13 -14.04 -5.50 -3.27
C LYS A 13 -15.35 -4.77 -3.50
N ASN A 14 -16.50 -5.43 -3.38
CA ASN A 14 -17.82 -4.79 -3.53
C ASN A 14 -18.12 -3.71 -2.45
N SER A 15 -17.36 -3.68 -1.35
CA SER A 15 -17.41 -2.62 -0.33
C SER A 15 -16.24 -1.63 -0.42
N LEU A 16 -15.23 -1.90 -1.25
CA LEU A 16 -14.08 -1.02 -1.46
C LEU A 16 -14.39 -0.06 -2.61
N THR A 17 -14.24 1.23 -2.36
CA THR A 17 -14.34 2.23 -3.43
C THR A 17 -12.95 2.51 -3.98
N SER A 18 -12.83 2.56 -5.31
CA SER A 18 -11.58 3.01 -5.95
C SER A 18 -11.35 4.45 -5.54
N SER A 19 -10.33 4.66 -4.71
CA SER A 19 -10.07 5.96 -4.12
C SER A 19 -9.15 6.80 -5.01
N TRP A 20 -8.32 6.14 -5.85
CA TRP A 20 -7.47 6.78 -6.87
C TRP A 20 -6.93 5.75 -7.86
N GLN A 21 -6.66 6.17 -9.10
CA GLN A 21 -6.04 5.37 -10.16
C GLN A 21 -4.95 6.19 -10.89
N GLY A 22 -3.87 5.52 -11.27
CA GLY A 22 -2.81 6.10 -12.08
C GLY A 22 -1.87 5.04 -12.66
N LYS A 23 -0.63 5.44 -12.95
CA LYS A 23 0.39 4.59 -13.58
C LYS A 23 1.58 4.33 -12.65
N LEU A 24 1.99 3.07 -12.58
CA LEU A 24 3.21 2.62 -11.92
C LEU A 24 4.38 2.68 -12.91
N ILE A 25 5.36 3.53 -12.60
CA ILE A 25 6.61 3.68 -13.36
C ILE A 25 7.76 3.34 -12.41
N ILE A 26 8.78 2.62 -12.88
CA ILE A 26 10.00 2.36 -12.11
C ILE A 26 11.19 2.81 -12.95
N GLN A 27 11.96 3.76 -12.43
CA GLN A 27 13.13 4.32 -13.10
C GLN A 27 12.83 4.80 -14.54
N GLY A 28 11.68 5.45 -14.74
CA GLY A 28 11.22 5.93 -16.05
C GLY A 28 10.58 4.87 -16.96
N CYS A 29 10.55 3.59 -16.56
CA CYS A 29 9.89 2.52 -17.32
C CYS A 29 8.46 2.29 -16.83
N LEU A 30 7.47 2.49 -17.71
CA LEU A 30 6.06 2.20 -17.41
C LEU A 30 5.83 0.69 -17.25
N LEU A 31 5.34 0.27 -16.09
CA LEU A 31 5.04 -1.14 -15.79
C LEU A 31 3.57 -1.48 -15.92
N CYS A 32 2.68 -0.77 -15.24
CA CYS A 32 1.26 -1.10 -15.26
C CYS A 32 0.40 0.04 -14.69
N ASP A 33 -0.92 -0.13 -14.76
CA ASP A 33 -1.84 0.72 -14.03
C ASP A 33 -1.86 0.30 -12.55
N ILE A 34 -2.01 1.29 -11.66
CA ILE A 34 -2.09 1.12 -10.21
C ILE A 34 -3.39 1.72 -9.71
N THR A 35 -4.09 0.98 -8.86
CA THR A 35 -5.34 1.41 -8.23
C THR A 35 -5.21 1.32 -6.72
N LEU A 36 -5.63 2.38 -6.04
CA LEU A 36 -5.70 2.45 -4.57
C LEU A 36 -7.13 2.23 -4.12
N TRP A 37 -7.28 1.26 -3.23
CA TRP A 37 -8.56 0.90 -2.64
C TRP A 37 -8.58 1.30 -1.17
N SER A 38 -9.72 1.85 -0.74
CA SER A 38 -10.00 2.13 0.67
C SER A 38 -11.36 1.60 1.07
N SER A 39 -11.45 1.08 2.29
CA SER A 39 -12.71 0.61 2.91
C SER A 39 -13.56 1.74 3.47
N TYR A 40 -13.02 2.96 3.51
CA TYR A 40 -13.73 4.14 3.97
C TYR A 40 -13.74 5.16 2.83
N SER A 41 -14.77 6.00 2.75
CA SER A 41 -14.90 7.10 1.78
C SER A 41 -13.92 8.25 2.04
N THR A 42 -12.70 7.91 2.47
CA THR A 42 -11.65 8.86 2.69
C THR A 42 -11.06 9.27 1.35
N SER A 43 -11.11 10.57 1.06
CA SER A 43 -10.43 11.14 -0.09
C SER A 43 -8.94 10.76 -0.03
N VAL A 44 -8.43 10.26 -1.15
CA VAL A 44 -6.99 10.19 -1.38
C VAL A 44 -6.45 11.62 -1.30
N PRO A 45 -5.24 11.83 -0.75
CA PRO A 45 -4.63 13.15 -0.77
C PRO A 45 -4.76 13.75 -2.17
N THR A 46 -5.37 14.94 -2.26
CA THR A 46 -5.88 15.59 -3.47
C THR A 46 -4.79 15.95 -4.51
N GLN A 47 -3.56 15.47 -4.31
CA GLN A 47 -2.35 15.85 -5.03
C GLN A 47 -1.48 14.64 -5.44
N LEU A 48 -2.00 13.41 -5.42
CA LEU A 48 -1.24 12.27 -5.94
C LEU A 48 -1.07 12.41 -7.47
N PRO A 49 0.18 12.49 -7.98
CA PRO A 49 0.41 12.63 -9.41
C PRO A 49 -0.07 11.38 -10.13
N HIS A 50 -0.70 11.56 -11.30
CA HIS A 50 -1.22 10.46 -12.12
C HIS A 50 -0.14 9.42 -12.49
N GLU A 51 1.13 9.82 -12.49
CA GLU A 51 2.26 8.94 -12.75
C GLU A 51 3.17 8.85 -11.51
N LEU A 52 3.33 7.63 -11.00
CA LEU A 52 4.18 7.31 -9.85
C LEU A 52 5.48 6.68 -10.34
N ASP A 53 6.48 7.51 -10.64
CA ASP A 53 7.85 7.07 -10.99
C ASP A 53 8.72 6.82 -9.75
N PHE A 54 8.81 5.56 -9.35
CA PHE A 54 9.62 5.10 -8.23
C PHE A 54 11.09 5.06 -8.61
N LYS A 55 11.84 5.99 -8.04
CA LYS A 55 13.30 6.11 -8.26
C LYS A 55 14.12 5.50 -7.12
N TYR A 56 13.52 5.31 -5.96
CA TYR A 56 14.21 4.88 -4.75
C TYR A 56 13.69 3.54 -4.25
N VAL A 57 14.61 2.73 -3.72
CA VAL A 57 14.33 1.44 -3.10
C VAL A 57 14.99 1.43 -1.71
N MET A 58 14.27 0.95 -0.71
CA MET A 58 14.77 0.85 0.67
C MET A 58 14.46 -0.53 1.25
N LYS A 59 15.35 -1.07 2.09
CA LYS A 59 15.03 -2.28 2.87
C LYS A 59 13.93 -1.98 3.89
N VAL A 60 12.97 -2.87 4.05
CA VAL A 60 11.91 -2.80 5.06
C VAL A 60 12.50 -2.62 6.47
N SER A 61 13.60 -3.31 6.78
CA SER A 61 14.29 -3.15 8.07
C SER A 61 14.84 -1.73 8.30
N SER A 62 15.24 -1.03 7.24
CA SER A 62 15.67 0.37 7.33
C SER A 62 14.46 1.31 7.42
N LEU A 63 13.36 0.97 6.72
CA LEU A 63 12.12 1.71 6.79
C LEU A 63 11.49 1.67 8.20
N LYS A 64 11.48 0.49 8.83
CA LYS A 64 11.00 0.28 10.22
C LYS A 64 11.80 1.04 11.27
N LYS A 65 13.05 1.43 10.98
CA LYS A 65 13.85 2.31 11.85
C LYS A 65 13.50 3.79 11.71
N ARG A 66 12.85 4.17 10.60
CA ARG A 66 12.52 5.57 10.27
C ARG A 66 11.07 5.92 10.56
N LEU A 67 10.18 4.93 10.53
CA LEU A 67 8.76 5.11 10.77
C LEU A 67 8.35 4.46 12.10
N PRO A 68 7.36 5.03 12.81
CA PRO A 68 6.83 4.42 14.04
C PRO A 68 6.34 2.99 13.78
N GLU A 69 6.56 2.10 14.74
CA GLU A 69 6.08 0.72 14.66
C GLU A 69 4.57 0.64 14.41
N ALA A 70 3.83 1.59 14.99
CA ALA A 70 2.39 1.72 14.85
C ALA A 70 1.92 1.83 13.39
N ALA A 71 2.75 2.34 12.47
CA ALA A 71 2.42 2.40 11.05
C ALA A 71 2.40 1.01 10.41
N PHE A 72 3.14 0.03 10.93
CA PHE A 72 3.23 -1.31 10.32
C PHE A 72 2.19 -2.30 10.86
N ARG A 73 1.30 -1.88 11.76
CA ARG A 73 0.23 -2.72 12.32
C ARG A 73 -1.08 -2.42 11.61
N LYS A 74 -1.59 -3.40 10.85
CA LYS A 74 -2.80 -3.22 10.04
C LYS A 74 -4.01 -2.85 10.90
N GLN A 75 -4.12 -3.46 12.09
CA GLN A 75 -5.21 -3.20 13.04
C GLN A 75 -5.28 -1.75 13.53
N ASN A 76 -4.18 -0.99 13.48
CA ASN A 76 -4.19 0.40 13.90
C ASN A 76 -4.99 1.29 12.94
N TYR A 77 -5.23 0.83 11.70
CA TYR A 77 -5.94 1.58 10.66
C TYR A 77 -7.46 1.39 10.70
N LEU A 78 -8.05 1.39 11.91
CA LEU A 78 -9.51 1.29 12.10
C LEU A 78 -10.27 2.40 11.35
N GLU A 79 -9.70 3.60 11.22
CA GLU A 79 -10.26 4.72 10.46
C GLU A 79 -9.39 5.08 9.24
N GLN A 80 -8.62 4.11 8.71
CA GLN A 80 -7.64 4.31 7.62
C GLN A 80 -6.55 5.34 7.91
N LYS A 81 -6.45 5.82 9.15
CA LYS A 81 -5.47 6.81 9.59
C LYS A 81 -4.85 6.36 10.91
N VAL A 82 -3.53 6.40 10.97
CA VAL A 82 -2.76 6.17 12.20
C VAL A 82 -1.93 7.41 12.44
N CYS A 83 -2.18 8.09 13.56
CA CYS A 83 -1.31 9.16 14.04
C CYS A 83 -0.51 8.66 15.23
N CYS A 84 0.81 8.79 15.14
CA CYS A 84 1.73 8.42 16.19
C CYS A 84 2.86 9.44 16.20
N GLN A 85 3.14 10.02 17.37
CA GLN A 85 4.06 11.16 17.50
C GLN A 85 3.57 12.33 16.61
N ASP A 86 4.47 12.98 15.88
CA ASP A 86 4.18 14.09 14.98
C ASP A 86 3.86 13.64 13.54
N MET A 87 3.61 12.34 13.34
CA MET A 87 3.35 11.76 12.03
C MET A 87 1.95 11.15 11.96
N CYS A 88 1.27 11.34 10.83
CA CYS A 88 0.02 10.66 10.52
C CYS A 88 0.15 9.94 9.17
N PHE A 89 -0.31 8.70 9.11
CA PHE A 89 -0.25 7.85 7.93
C PHE A 89 -1.65 7.42 7.52
N ARG A 90 -1.91 7.39 6.22
CA ARG A 90 -3.02 6.62 5.65
C ARG A 90 -2.50 5.37 4.97
N MET A 91 -3.20 4.27 5.14
CA MET A 91 -2.89 3.00 4.46
C MET A 91 -3.94 2.72 3.40
N TYR A 92 -3.50 2.28 2.23
CA TYR A 92 -4.38 1.85 1.15
C TYR A 92 -3.97 0.45 0.68
N GLU A 93 -4.96 -0.33 0.30
CA GLU A 93 -4.75 -1.59 -0.41
C GLU A 93 -4.45 -1.25 -1.88
N VAL A 94 -3.48 -1.94 -2.46
CA VAL A 94 -3.00 -1.62 -3.81
C VAL A 94 -3.28 -2.79 -4.76
N GLU A 95 -3.91 -2.48 -5.88
CA GLU A 95 -4.07 -3.38 -7.01
C GLU A 95 -3.19 -2.91 -8.17
N LEU A 96 -2.34 -3.81 -8.67
CA LEU A 96 -1.56 -3.59 -9.87
C LEU A 96 -2.24 -4.32 -11.02
N SER A 97 -2.50 -3.63 -12.13
CA SER A 97 -3.11 -4.28 -13.28
C SER A 97 -2.15 -5.34 -13.83
N ASN A 98 -2.63 -6.57 -13.98
CA ASN A 98 -1.79 -7.68 -14.45
C ASN A 98 -1.63 -7.73 -15.98
N LYS A 99 -1.69 -6.58 -16.67
CA LYS A 99 -1.56 -6.48 -18.13
C LYS A 99 -0.20 -6.98 -18.64
N GLN A 100 0.84 -6.94 -17.79
CA GLN A 100 2.18 -7.44 -18.09
C GLN A 100 2.53 -8.76 -17.37
N GLY A 101 1.53 -9.44 -16.78
CA GLY A 101 1.62 -10.82 -16.28
C GLY A 101 2.86 -11.11 -15.45
N GLU A 102 3.71 -11.96 -16.05
CA GLU A 102 4.95 -12.49 -15.49
C GLU A 102 5.91 -11.41 -14.96
N LYS A 103 5.95 -10.20 -15.55
CA LYS A 103 6.83 -9.13 -15.09
C LYS A 103 6.43 -8.59 -13.72
N ILE A 104 5.13 -8.42 -13.48
CA ILE A 104 4.61 -7.92 -12.21
C ILE A 104 4.74 -8.98 -11.13
N ASP A 105 4.52 -10.25 -11.49
CA ASP A 105 4.70 -11.38 -10.57
C ASP A 105 6.17 -11.48 -10.12
N LYS A 106 7.13 -11.42 -11.05
CA LYS A 106 8.57 -11.42 -10.73
C LYS A 106 8.99 -10.23 -9.87
N LEU A 107 8.47 -9.03 -10.16
CA LEU A 107 8.74 -7.84 -9.35
C LEU A 107 8.21 -8.01 -7.92
N THR A 108 6.99 -8.52 -7.79
CA THR A 108 6.31 -8.78 -6.52
C THR A 108 7.09 -9.79 -5.69
N GLU A 109 7.50 -10.90 -6.31
CA GLU A 109 8.34 -11.92 -5.66
C GLU A 109 9.69 -11.34 -5.23
N TYR A 110 10.35 -10.57 -6.11
CA TYR A 110 11.64 -9.95 -5.81
C TYR A 110 11.55 -9.03 -4.58
N ILE A 111 10.55 -8.14 -4.55
CA ILE A 111 10.37 -7.19 -3.46
C ILE A 111 10.01 -7.89 -2.16
N LYS A 112 9.16 -8.92 -2.21
CA LYS A 112 8.83 -9.77 -1.06
C LYS A 112 10.06 -10.50 -0.52
N ASN A 113 10.78 -11.22 -1.36
CA ASN A 113 11.91 -12.06 -0.95
C ASN A 113 13.08 -11.22 -0.44
N LYS A 114 13.31 -10.04 -1.01
CA LYS A 114 14.36 -9.13 -0.58
C LYS A 114 13.91 -8.16 0.52
N GLN A 115 12.64 -8.21 0.93
CA GLN A 115 12.04 -7.33 1.93
C GLN A 115 12.33 -5.86 1.62
N LEU A 116 11.88 -5.41 0.44
CA LEU A 116 12.10 -4.07 -0.08
C LEU A 116 10.81 -3.24 -0.05
N ALA A 117 10.99 -1.92 -0.10
CA ALA A 117 9.95 -0.93 -0.30
C ALA A 117 10.38 0.04 -1.41
N LEU A 118 9.47 0.34 -2.32
CA LEU A 118 9.63 1.34 -3.35
C LEU A 118 9.19 2.70 -2.79
N ILE A 119 9.98 3.75 -3.03
CA ILE A 119 9.72 5.09 -2.50
C ILE A 119 9.64 6.10 -3.64
N LYS A 120 8.53 6.83 -3.69
CA LYS A 120 8.32 8.02 -4.53
C LYS A 120 8.24 9.25 -3.62
N CYS A 121 9.05 10.26 -3.88
CA CYS A 121 8.89 11.57 -3.24
C CYS A 121 7.72 12.29 -3.92
N LEU A 122 6.79 12.83 -3.13
CA LEU A 122 5.67 13.62 -3.62
C LEU A 122 6.06 15.10 -3.64
N GLU A 123 5.34 15.91 -4.43
CA GLU A 123 5.65 17.34 -4.62
C GLU A 123 5.44 18.15 -3.34
N ASP A 124 4.51 17.72 -2.50
CA ASP A 124 4.16 18.32 -1.21
C ASP A 124 5.15 18.00 -0.08
N ARG A 125 6.34 17.49 -0.41
CA ARG A 125 7.37 16.97 0.52
C ARG A 125 6.94 15.69 1.26
N GLY A 126 5.84 15.07 0.85
CA GLY A 126 5.43 13.75 1.29
C GLY A 126 6.19 12.62 0.60
N PHE A 127 5.87 11.39 0.99
CA PHE A 127 6.39 10.19 0.35
C PHE A 127 5.25 9.21 0.08
N PHE A 128 5.30 8.54 -1.05
CA PHE A 128 4.49 7.37 -1.32
C PHE A 128 5.38 6.14 -1.20
N ILE A 129 5.00 5.23 -0.30
CA ILE A 129 5.83 4.08 0.07
C ILE A 129 5.07 2.82 -0.27
N LEU A 130 5.49 2.12 -1.32
CA LEU A 130 4.85 0.90 -1.82
C LEU A 130 5.65 -0.34 -1.42
N PHE A 131 5.01 -1.30 -0.76
CA PHE A 131 5.67 -2.54 -0.33
C PHE A 131 4.66 -3.67 -0.15
N THR A 132 5.15 -4.89 0.01
CA THR A 132 4.25 -6.04 0.15
C THR A 132 3.67 -6.17 1.55
N SER A 133 2.44 -6.66 1.68
CA SER A 133 1.77 -6.89 2.98
C SER A 133 2.59 -7.75 3.96
N SER A 134 3.51 -8.59 3.45
CA SER A 134 4.47 -9.36 4.28
C SER A 134 5.40 -8.51 5.16
N ALA A 135 5.54 -7.21 4.87
CA ALA A 135 6.33 -6.30 5.70
C ALA A 135 5.57 -5.80 6.94
N LEU A 136 4.24 -5.95 6.97
CA LEU A 136 3.40 -5.61 8.10
C LEU A 136 3.69 -6.54 9.28
N ILE A 137 3.36 -6.09 10.47
CA ILE A 137 3.49 -6.90 11.69
C ILE A 137 2.32 -7.89 11.71
N PRO A 138 2.59 -9.21 11.75
CA PRO A 138 1.54 -10.21 11.86
C PRO A 138 0.78 -10.05 13.17
N GLU A 139 -0.54 -10.19 13.11
CA GLU A 139 -1.37 -10.10 14.30
C GLU A 139 -1.52 -11.49 14.94
N THR A 140 -1.67 -11.55 16.27
CA THR A 140 -1.81 -12.81 17.02
C THR A 140 -3.25 -13.33 17.09
N SER A 141 -4.24 -12.62 16.54
CA SER A 141 -5.66 -12.98 16.57
C SER A 141 -6.01 -13.98 15.47
N LYS A 142 -6.69 -15.07 15.85
CA LYS A 142 -7.00 -16.23 14.98
C LYS A 142 -8.09 -15.99 13.92
N ASP A 143 -8.72 -14.82 13.88
CA ASP A 143 -9.83 -14.52 12.98
C ASP A 143 -9.41 -13.59 11.84
N ASN A 144 -8.53 -14.09 10.96
CA ASN A 144 -7.98 -13.29 9.87
C ASN A 144 -8.33 -13.85 8.48
N PHE A 145 -9.63 -13.96 8.18
CA PHE A 145 -10.10 -14.22 6.81
C PHE A 145 -9.70 -13.11 5.82
N LEU A 146 -9.27 -11.94 6.31
CA LEU A 146 -8.91 -10.77 5.51
C LEU A 146 -7.39 -10.55 5.36
N GLU A 147 -6.53 -11.40 5.97
CA GLU A 147 -5.07 -11.24 5.92
C GLU A 147 -4.46 -11.49 4.53
N ASN A 148 -5.23 -12.04 3.59
CA ASN A 148 -4.72 -12.48 2.29
C ASN A 148 -5.23 -11.69 1.09
N LEU A 149 -5.91 -10.54 1.30
CA LEU A 149 -6.63 -9.88 0.20
C LEU A 149 -5.76 -8.98 -0.69
N SER A 150 -4.65 -8.44 -0.20
CA SER A 150 -3.71 -7.67 -1.03
C SER A 150 -2.27 -8.15 -0.86
N THR A 151 -1.55 -8.20 -1.98
CA THR A 151 -0.10 -8.44 -1.95
C THR A 151 0.66 -7.15 -1.66
N TRP A 152 0.06 -5.99 -1.93
CA TRP A 152 0.68 -4.68 -1.90
C TRP A 152 -0.12 -3.70 -1.04
N VAL A 153 0.61 -2.95 -0.20
CA VAL A 153 0.08 -1.87 0.62
C VAL A 153 0.92 -0.62 0.44
N THR A 154 0.33 0.54 0.68
CA THR A 154 1.07 1.80 0.66
C THR A 154 0.82 2.65 1.90
N PHE A 155 1.84 3.41 2.30
CA PHE A 155 1.70 4.52 3.24
C PHE A 155 1.76 5.84 2.50
N ILE A 156 0.83 6.72 2.84
CA ILE A 156 0.88 8.13 2.48
C ILE A 156 0.85 8.94 3.77
N PRO A 157 1.95 9.61 4.14
CA PRO A 157 1.94 10.60 5.21
C PRO A 157 0.90 11.66 4.91
N CYS A 158 0.13 12.06 5.91
CA CYS A 158 -0.81 13.16 5.83
C CYS A 158 -0.51 14.18 6.92
N ILE A 159 -0.78 15.45 6.63
CA ILE A 159 -0.61 16.52 7.61
C ILE A 159 -1.53 16.22 8.81
N PRO A 160 -1.03 16.31 10.06
CA PRO A 160 -1.90 16.27 11.23
C PRO A 160 -2.92 17.39 11.08
N SER A 161 -4.21 17.06 11.08
CA SER A 161 -5.26 18.08 11.13
C SER A 161 -5.01 18.93 12.37
N SER A 162 -4.70 20.21 12.18
CA SER A 162 -4.50 21.17 13.27
C SER A 162 -5.71 21.11 14.19
N ARG A 163 -5.49 20.80 15.46
CA ARG A 163 -6.52 20.94 16.50
C ARG A 163 -6.91 22.40 16.66
#